data_AF-A0A495VEI5-F1
#
_entry.id   AF-A0A495VEI5-F1
#
_cell.length_a   1.000
_cell.length_b   1.000
_cell.length_c   1.000
_cell.angle_alpha   90.00
_cell.angle_beta   90.00
_cell.angle_gamma   90.00
#
_symmetry.space_group_name_H-M   'P 1'
#
loop_
_entity.id
_entity.type
_entity.pdbx_description
1 polymer ?
#
loop_
_entity_poly.entity_id
_entity_poly.type
_entity_poly.pdbx_seq_one_letter_code
_entity_poly.pdbx_strand_id
1 'polypeptide(L)'
;MVETEQDYGRPTRMLFLGEDRLADGFRLIGFETHPNPDPELVDRTIRDLLRGREKAFVVVDDAVMAQDIPSLKRVRREGGRIVVIAVPPLGEHPQLGSDVARRLAALFGNAVVNARAEP
;
A
#
# COMPACT_ATOMS: atom_id res chain seq x y z
N MET A 1 -1.16 -21.33 -26.86
CA MET A 1 -0.95 -19.89 -27.12
C MET A 1 -1.57 -19.15 -25.95
N VAL A 2 -0.75 -18.48 -25.15
CA VAL A 2 -1.25 -17.66 -24.04
C VAL A 2 -1.59 -16.31 -24.64
N GLU A 3 -2.87 -16.05 -24.86
CA GLU A 3 -3.37 -14.75 -25.33
C GLU A 3 -3.00 -13.69 -24.29
N THR A 4 -1.87 -13.01 -24.55
CA THR A 4 -1.37 -11.89 -23.75
C THR A 4 -1.62 -10.58 -24.52
N GLU A 5 -2.73 -10.52 -25.25
CA GLU A 5 -3.16 -9.34 -25.97
C GLU A 5 -4.45 -8.82 -25.34
N GLN A 6 -4.44 -7.51 -25.07
CA GLN A 6 -5.56 -6.69 -24.57
C GLN A 6 -5.71 -6.56 -23.05
N ASP A 7 -4.66 -6.05 -22.40
CA ASP A 7 -4.83 -5.31 -21.15
C ASP A 7 -4.28 -3.87 -21.26
N TYR A 8 -4.17 -3.36 -22.49
CA TYR A 8 -3.67 -2.02 -22.84
C TYR A 8 -4.73 -0.90 -22.74
N GLY A 9 -5.97 -1.22 -22.36
CA GLY A 9 -7.10 -0.28 -22.48
C GLY A 9 -7.30 0.69 -21.31
N ARG A 10 -6.76 0.41 -20.12
CA ARG A 10 -6.86 1.32 -18.97
C ARG A 10 -5.53 1.40 -18.23
N PRO A 11 -4.96 2.62 -18.08
CA PRO A 11 -3.74 2.80 -17.30
C PRO A 11 -3.98 2.39 -15.85
N THR A 12 -2.94 1.84 -15.21
CA THR A 12 -2.97 1.54 -13.77
C THR A 12 -3.15 2.85 -13.02
N ARG A 13 -4.17 2.93 -12.15
CA ARG A 13 -4.34 4.08 -11.27
C ARG A 13 -3.26 4.08 -10.19
N MET A 14 -2.66 5.22 -9.92
CA MET A 14 -1.63 5.39 -8.91
C MET A 14 -2.23 6.22 -7.79
N LEU A 15 -2.42 5.63 -6.61
CA LEU A 15 -3.09 6.28 -5.48
C LEU A 15 -2.17 6.36 -4.27
N PHE A 16 -2.17 7.51 -3.59
CA PHE A 16 -1.52 7.71 -2.32
C PHE A 16 -2.55 8.10 -1.26
N LEU A 17 -2.55 7.41 -0.12
CA LEU A 17 -3.48 7.61 1.00
C LEU A 17 -2.64 7.66 2.29
N GLY A 18 -2.41 8.85 2.83
CA GLY A 18 -1.55 8.98 4.01
C GLY A 18 -1.22 10.42 4.36
N GLU A 19 -0.16 10.62 5.13
CA GLU A 19 0.26 11.92 5.65
C GLU A 19 0.42 12.98 4.55
N ASP A 20 -0.05 14.20 4.84
CA ASP A 20 -0.03 15.35 3.93
C ASP A 20 1.36 15.63 3.33
N ARG A 21 2.41 15.55 4.15
CA ARG A 21 3.80 15.81 3.71
C ARG A 21 4.28 14.80 2.67
N LEU A 22 3.87 13.54 2.79
CA LEU A 22 4.17 12.51 1.79
C LEU A 22 3.32 12.71 0.54
N ALA A 23 2.05 13.08 0.71
CA ALA A 23 1.12 13.32 -0.39
C ALA A 23 1.66 14.34 -1.40
N ASP A 24 2.29 15.42 -0.93
CA ASP A 24 2.93 16.41 -1.80
C ASP A 24 3.95 15.79 -2.77
N GLY A 25 4.84 14.93 -2.27
CA GLY A 25 5.85 14.26 -3.10
C GLY A 25 5.23 13.32 -4.14
N PHE A 26 4.22 12.53 -3.74
CA PHE A 26 3.54 11.59 -4.64
C PHE A 26 2.73 12.32 -5.74
N ARG A 27 2.16 13.48 -5.43
CA ARG A 27 1.43 14.30 -6.41
C ARG A 27 2.31 14.74 -7.57
N LEU A 28 3.57 15.10 -7.29
CA LEU A 28 4.53 15.56 -8.29
C LEU A 28 4.85 14.50 -9.35
N ILE A 29 4.68 13.21 -9.02
CA ILE A 29 4.94 12.08 -9.93
C ILE A 29 3.65 11.45 -10.48
N GLY A 30 2.50 12.13 -10.33
CA GLY A 30 1.25 11.76 -10.98
C GLY A 30 0.34 10.81 -10.18
N PHE A 31 0.56 10.66 -8.86
CA PHE A 31 -0.41 9.95 -8.02
C PHE A 31 -1.67 10.79 -7.79
N GLU A 32 -2.81 10.12 -7.72
CA GLU A 32 -4.03 10.60 -7.07
C GLU A 32 -3.81 10.56 -5.56
N THR A 33 -3.74 11.73 -4.91
CA THR A 33 -3.35 11.84 -3.51
C THR A 33 -4.54 12.21 -2.63
N HIS A 34 -4.70 11.47 -1.52
CA HIS A 34 -5.65 11.75 -0.46
C HIS A 34 -4.87 12.00 0.84
N PRO A 35 -4.60 13.28 1.18
CA PRO A 35 -3.86 13.61 2.40
C PRO A 35 -4.73 13.40 3.65
N ASN A 36 -4.12 12.83 4.70
CA ASN A 36 -4.72 12.55 6.00
C ASN A 36 -6.14 11.93 5.91
N PRO A 37 -6.33 10.83 5.15
CA PRO A 37 -7.65 10.29 4.92
C PRO A 37 -8.23 9.67 6.20
N ASP A 38 -9.52 9.87 6.44
CA ASP A 38 -10.22 9.10 7.46
C ASP A 38 -10.42 7.62 7.02
N PRO A 39 -10.64 6.69 7.96
CA PRO A 39 -10.77 5.27 7.62
C PRO A 39 -11.94 4.97 6.65
N GLU A 40 -13.01 5.76 6.68
CA GLU A 40 -14.17 5.56 5.81
C GLU A 40 -13.85 5.93 4.36
N LEU A 41 -13.08 6.99 4.15
CA LEU A 41 -12.61 7.42 2.85
C LEU A 41 -11.73 6.33 2.25
N VAL A 42 -10.75 5.82 3.00
CA VAL A 42 -9.91 4.71 2.54
C VAL A 42 -10.78 3.50 2.16
N ASP A 43 -11.75 3.14 3.01
CA ASP A 43 -12.61 1.98 2.76
C ASP A 43 -13.50 2.15 1.51
N ARG A 44 -14.03 3.36 1.28
CA ARG A 44 -14.80 3.68 0.07
C ARG A 44 -13.91 3.62 -1.17
N THR A 45 -12.75 4.28 -1.16
CA THR A 45 -11.80 4.31 -2.28
C THR A 45 -11.41 2.90 -2.71
N ILE A 46 -11.03 2.02 -1.77
CA ILE A 46 -10.64 0.65 -2.09
C ILE A 46 -11.85 -0.18 -2.58
N ARG A 47 -13.05 0.00 -2.01
CA ARG A 47 -14.27 -0.67 -2.50
C ARG A 47 -14.62 -0.28 -3.92
N ASP A 48 -14.43 0.98 -4.30
CA ASP A 48 -14.73 1.46 -5.63
C ASP A 48 -13.76 0.87 -6.66
N LEU A 49 -12.46 0.77 -6.33
CA LEU A 49 -11.47 0.07 -7.15
C LEU A 49 -11.84 -1.42 -7.36
N LEU A 50 -12.26 -2.09 -6.28
CA LEU A 50 -12.70 -3.49 -6.33
C LEU A 50 -13.94 -3.68 -7.22
N ARG A 51 -14.96 -2.83 -7.03
CA ARG A 51 -16.22 -2.88 -7.81
C ARG A 51 -15.99 -2.56 -9.29
N GLY A 52 -15.12 -1.58 -9.58
CA GLY A 52 -14.72 -1.23 -10.94
C GLY A 52 -13.79 -2.26 -11.59
N ARG A 53 -13.33 -3.27 -10.83
CA ARG A 53 -12.30 -4.25 -11.23
C ARG A 53 -11.05 -3.58 -11.79
N GLU A 54 -10.70 -2.44 -11.22
CA GLU A 54 -9.63 -1.56 -11.68
C GLU A 54 -8.25 -2.14 -11.38
N LYS A 55 -7.24 -1.70 -12.15
CA LYS A 55 -5.84 -1.90 -11.81
C LYS A 55 -5.37 -0.71 -11.01
N ALA A 56 -4.79 -0.96 -9.84
CA ALA A 56 -4.30 0.11 -8.99
C ALA A 56 -2.98 -0.25 -8.30
N PHE A 57 -2.09 0.73 -8.25
CA PHE A 57 -0.95 0.75 -7.36
C PHE A 57 -1.27 1.75 -6.24
N VAL A 58 -1.49 1.21 -5.04
CA VAL A 58 -1.92 1.97 -3.87
C VAL A 58 -0.76 2.02 -2.88
N VAL A 59 -0.34 3.23 -2.56
CA VAL A 59 0.62 3.52 -1.50
C VAL A 59 -0.16 4.06 -0.31
N VAL A 60 -0.01 3.42 0.84
CA VAL A 60 -0.51 3.91 2.12
C VAL A 60 0.66 4.21 3.03
N ASP A 61 0.52 5.13 3.97
CA ASP A 61 1.49 5.20 5.07
C ASP A 61 1.25 4.06 6.10
N ASP A 62 2.20 3.86 7.00
CA ASP A 62 2.09 2.86 8.06
C ASP A 62 0.89 3.09 8.99
N ALA A 63 0.49 4.35 9.21
CA ALA A 63 -0.64 4.69 10.08
C ALA A 63 -1.97 4.24 9.49
N VAL A 64 -2.20 4.48 8.20
CA VAL A 64 -3.35 3.98 7.44
C VAL A 64 -3.31 2.45 7.35
N MET A 65 -2.12 1.88 7.10
CA MET A 65 -1.95 0.42 6.98
C MET A 65 -2.27 -0.34 8.28
N ALA A 66 -2.05 0.29 9.44
CA ALA A 66 -2.31 -0.30 10.76
C ALA A 66 -3.79 -0.28 11.17
N GLN A 67 -4.65 0.51 10.50
CA GLN A 67 -6.06 0.65 10.85
C GLN A 67 -6.88 -0.60 10.47
N ASP A 68 -7.98 -0.82 11.19
CA ASP A 68 -8.94 -1.88 10.88
C ASP A 68 -9.88 -1.48 9.75
N ILE A 69 -9.38 -1.54 8.52
CA ILE A 69 -10.13 -1.18 7.31
C ILE A 69 -10.50 -2.45 6.53
N PRO A 70 -11.80 -2.82 6.44
CA PRO A 70 -12.23 -4.09 5.86
C PRO A 70 -11.79 -4.32 4.43
N SER A 71 -11.99 -3.34 3.54
CA SER A 71 -11.60 -3.47 2.13
C SER A 71 -10.09 -3.51 1.92
N LEU A 72 -9.32 -2.78 2.72
CA LEU A 72 -7.85 -2.82 2.69
C LEU A 72 -7.34 -4.21 3.11
N LYS A 73 -7.88 -4.78 4.20
CA LYS A 73 -7.59 -6.16 4.61
C LYS A 73 -7.94 -7.18 3.54
N ARG A 74 -9.07 -6.99 2.85
CA ARG A 74 -9.53 -7.85 1.76
C ARG A 74 -8.56 -7.84 0.58
N VAL A 75 -8.20 -6.66 0.06
CA VAL A 75 -7.25 -6.54 -1.05
C VAL A 75 -5.91 -7.19 -0.74
N ARG A 76 -5.40 -7.01 0.49
CA ARG A 76 -4.15 -7.61 0.93
C ARG A 76 -4.17 -9.14 0.98
N ARG A 77 -5.34 -9.74 1.22
CA ARG A 77 -5.53 -11.21 1.25
C ARG A 77 -5.79 -11.81 -0.13
N GLU A 78 -6.58 -11.12 -0.94
CA GLU A 78 -6.99 -11.61 -2.26
C GLU A 78 -5.91 -11.37 -3.33
N GLY A 79 -5.18 -10.25 -3.23
CA GLY A 79 -4.19 -9.84 -4.24
C GLY A 79 -4.82 -9.62 -5.63
N GLY A 80 -3.98 -9.65 -6.67
CA GLY A 80 -4.42 -9.56 -8.06
C GLY A 80 -4.20 -8.18 -8.68
N ARG A 81 -5.28 -7.44 -8.98
CA ARG A 81 -5.22 -6.19 -9.77
C ARG A 81 -4.84 -4.96 -8.96
N ILE A 82 -4.90 -5.06 -7.63
CA ILE A 82 -4.60 -3.95 -6.71
C ILE A 82 -3.37 -4.36 -5.90
N VAL A 83 -2.27 -3.64 -6.11
CA VAL A 83 -1.04 -3.79 -5.31
C VAL A 83 -1.05 -2.71 -4.25
N VAL A 84 -0.94 -3.13 -2.98
CA VAL A 84 -0.90 -2.21 -1.83
C VAL A 84 0.47 -2.31 -1.17
N ILE A 85 1.15 -1.18 -1.00
CA ILE A 85 2.38 -1.09 -0.22
C ILE A 85 2.24 -0.05 0.89
N ALA A 86 2.95 -0.29 2.00
CA ALA A 86 3.08 0.68 3.07
C ALA A 86 4.41 1.43 2.95
N VAL A 87 4.39 2.73 3.22
CA VAL A 87 5.59 3.57 3.36
C VAL A 87 5.68 4.13 4.78
N PRO A 88 6.89 4.19 5.36
CA PRO A 88 7.08 4.78 6.67
C PRO A 88 6.88 6.30 6.63
N PRO A 89 6.56 6.92 7.77
CA PRO A 89 6.51 8.38 7.89
C PRO A 89 7.88 9.02 7.63
N LEU A 90 7.88 10.31 7.29
CA LEU A 90 9.10 11.08 7.06
C LEU A 90 9.79 11.41 8.38
N GLY A 91 11.10 11.15 8.47
CA GLY A 91 11.93 11.55 9.61
C GLY A 91 12.01 10.53 10.76
N GLU A 92 11.34 9.39 10.65
CA GLU A 92 11.49 8.28 11.58
C GLU A 92 12.33 7.15 10.96
N HIS A 93 13.03 6.38 11.80
CA HIS A 93 13.71 5.17 11.34
C HIS A 93 12.66 4.14 10.89
N PRO A 94 12.74 3.63 9.63
CA PRO A 94 11.78 2.65 9.14
C PRO A 94 11.74 1.42 10.05
N GLN A 95 10.56 1.11 10.59
CA GLN A 95 10.34 -0.13 11.31
C GLN A 95 9.77 -1.18 10.35
N LEU A 96 10.31 -2.40 10.41
CA LEU A 96 9.82 -3.52 9.61
C LEU A 96 8.49 -4.05 10.18
N GLY A 97 7.40 -3.30 9.99
CA GLY A 97 6.05 -3.62 10.48
C GLY A 97 5.23 -4.55 9.57
N SER A 98 5.77 -4.93 8.41
CA SER A 98 5.02 -5.71 7.41
C SER A 98 4.72 -7.14 7.87
N ASP A 99 3.63 -7.73 7.34
CA ASP A 99 3.31 -9.14 7.60
C ASP A 99 4.41 -10.09 7.11
N VAL A 100 5.15 -9.69 6.06
CA VAL A 100 6.33 -10.42 5.58
C VAL A 100 7.41 -10.40 6.65
N ALA A 101 7.75 -9.22 7.20
CA ALA A 101 8.74 -9.11 8.26
C ALA A 101 8.34 -9.93 9.50
N ARG A 102 7.07 -9.87 9.91
CA ARG A 102 6.56 -10.69 11.02
C ARG A 102 6.69 -12.18 10.74
N ARG A 103 6.42 -12.61 9.52
CA ARG A 103 6.53 -14.01 9.11
C ARG A 103 7.99 -14.47 9.03
N LEU A 104 8.89 -13.61 8.55
CA LEU A 104 10.33 -13.85 8.57
C LEU A 104 10.85 -13.95 10.01
N ALA A 105 10.43 -13.06 10.91
CA ALA A 105 10.78 -13.15 12.33
C ALA A 105 10.30 -14.46 12.97
N ALA A 106 9.09 -14.89 12.64
CA ALA A 106 8.55 -16.15 13.12
C ALA A 106 9.31 -17.39 12.58
N LEU A 107 9.86 -17.31 11.37
CA LEU A 107 10.60 -18.41 10.73
C LEU A 107 12.08 -18.44 11.08
N PHE A 108 12.71 -17.28 11.28
CA PHE A 108 14.17 -17.13 11.39
C PHE A 108 14.64 -16.47 12.69
N GLY A 109 13.72 -16.10 13.58
CA GLY A 109 14.00 -15.31 14.78
C GLY A 109 14.33 -13.84 14.47
N ASN A 110 14.43 -13.01 15.52
CA ASN A 110 14.66 -11.56 15.39
C ASN A 110 16.04 -11.18 14.81
N ALA A 111 16.94 -12.15 14.60
CA ALA A 111 18.28 -11.91 14.07
C ALA A 111 18.28 -11.39 12.62
N VAL A 112 17.27 -11.72 11.81
CA VAL A 112 17.19 -11.29 10.40
C VAL A 112 16.51 -9.91 10.25
N VAL A 113 15.64 -9.52 11.18
CA VAL A 113 14.87 -8.27 11.10
C VAL A 113 15.69 -7.05 11.54
N ASN A 114 16.71 -7.25 12.39
CA ASN A 114 17.58 -6.17 12.88
C ASN A 114 18.88 -5.99 12.06
N ALA A 115 19.10 -6.77 11.00
CA ALA A 115 20.34 -6.78 10.24
C ALA A 115 20.41 -5.66 9.17
N ARG A 116 20.21 -4.41 9.57
CA ARG A 116 20.80 -3.15 9.04
C ARG A 116 19.99 -1.96 9.50
N ALA A 117 20.20 -1.59 10.75
CA ALA A 117 20.03 -0.22 11.23
C ALA A 117 21.22 0.07 12.16
N GLU A 118 22.41 0.25 11.57
CA GLU A 118 23.55 0.85 12.26
C GLU A 118 24.04 2.04 11.41
N PRO A 119 24.51 3.11 12.09
CA PRO A 119 24.57 4.49 11.59
C PRO A 119 25.59 4.74 10.47
#